data_AF-A8PMS1-F1
#
_entry.id   AF-A8PMS1-F1
#
_cell.length_a   1.000
_cell.length_b   1.000
_cell.length_c   1.000
_cell.angle_alpha   90.00
_cell.angle_beta   90.00
_cell.angle_gamma   90.00
#
_symmetry.space_group_name_H-M   'P 1'
#
loop_
_entity.id
_entity.type
_entity.pdbx_description
1 polymer ?
#
loop_
_entity_poly.entity_id
_entity_poly.type
_entity_poly.pdbx_seq_one_letter_code
_entity_poly.pdbx_strand_id
1 'polypeptide(L)'
;MVGTHSTSPNVAKEKEEKYEQMANDDRGILKLINIGTDTIITLSMYKDDTELALKRLAQIKEPSLTECHPVVNLLPQLSLPTFSGDPKTWREFWNSFEASVHSQNIPDIQKLNYLVSCLRGNALQLVRGYDRAPKFIFCPETSNLGN
;
A
#
# COMPACT_ATOMS: atom_id res chain seq x y z
N MET A 1 -6.39 60.10 -51.53
CA MET A 1 -6.13 60.67 -50.19
C MET A 1 -6.45 59.62 -49.16
N VAL A 2 -5.44 58.91 -48.66
CA VAL A 2 -5.60 57.96 -47.55
C VAL A 2 -5.28 58.74 -46.28
N GLY A 3 -6.30 59.02 -45.48
CA GLY A 3 -6.14 59.73 -44.22
C GLY A 3 -5.40 58.86 -43.21
N THR A 4 -4.19 59.26 -42.85
CA THR A 4 -3.45 58.67 -41.75
C THR A 4 -4.07 59.14 -40.43
N HIS A 5 -4.81 58.25 -39.75
CA HIS A 5 -5.24 58.49 -38.38
C HIS A 5 -4.00 58.48 -37.47
N SER A 6 -3.46 59.66 -37.21
CA SER A 6 -2.46 59.88 -36.17
C SER A 6 -3.12 59.57 -34.82
N THR A 7 -2.82 58.40 -34.27
CA THR A 7 -3.26 58.03 -32.92
C THR A 7 -2.46 58.87 -31.93
N SER A 8 -3.17 59.69 -31.13
CA SER A 8 -2.55 60.56 -30.14
C SER A 8 -1.79 59.73 -29.09
N PRO A 9 -0.52 60.03 -28.78
CA PRO A 9 0.33 59.23 -27.89
C PRO A 9 -0.24 59.07 -26.46
N ASN A 10 -1.14 59.97 -26.06
CA ASN A 10 -1.81 59.92 -24.76
C ASN A 10 -2.77 58.71 -24.62
N VAL A 11 -3.49 58.36 -25.70
CA VAL A 11 -4.47 57.26 -25.70
C VAL A 11 -3.79 55.89 -25.64
N ALA A 12 -2.58 55.76 -26.18
CA ALA A 12 -1.82 54.51 -26.11
C ALA A 12 -1.36 54.23 -24.67
N LYS A 13 -0.83 55.26 -24.00
CA LYS A 13 -0.35 55.18 -22.62
C LYS A 13 -1.48 54.86 -21.63
N GLU A 14 -2.65 55.49 -21.81
CA GLU A 14 -3.82 55.23 -20.96
C GLU A 14 -4.33 53.79 -21.08
N LYS A 15 -4.27 53.22 -22.30
CA LYS A 15 -4.61 51.80 -22.51
C LYS A 15 -3.60 50.87 -21.85
N GLU A 16 -2.32 51.18 -21.97
CA GLU A 16 -1.24 50.41 -21.34
C GLU A 16 -1.40 50.35 -19.82
N GLU A 17 -1.62 51.50 -19.17
CA GLU A 17 -1.90 51.58 -17.72
C GLU A 17 -3.13 50.74 -17.33
N LYS A 18 -4.17 50.71 -18.18
CA LYS A 18 -5.35 49.88 -17.97
C LYS A 18 -5.05 48.38 -18.07
N TYR A 19 -4.19 47.95 -19.00
CA TYR A 19 -3.76 46.55 -19.09
C TYR A 19 -2.88 46.15 -17.90
N GLU A 20 -1.99 47.03 -17.46
CA GLU A 20 -1.18 46.80 -16.26
C GLU A 20 -2.05 46.66 -15.01
N GLN A 21 -3.06 47.51 -14.84
CA GLN A 21 -4.00 47.38 -13.73
C GLN A 21 -4.76 46.05 -13.75
N MET A 22 -5.18 45.58 -14.94
CA MET A 22 -5.86 44.29 -15.08
C MET A 22 -4.94 43.09 -14.87
N ALA A 23 -3.67 43.20 -15.24
CA ALA A 23 -2.67 42.15 -15.05
C ALA A 23 -2.22 42.00 -13.60
N ASN A 24 -2.16 43.13 -12.86
CA ASN A 24 -1.75 43.17 -11.47
C ASN A 24 -2.92 43.02 -10.48
N ASP A 25 -4.15 42.84 -10.96
CA ASP A 25 -5.31 42.57 -10.10
C ASP A 25 -5.30 41.12 -9.62
N ASP A 26 -5.02 40.91 -8.34
CA ASP A 26 -5.04 39.61 -7.68
C ASP A 26 -6.41 38.94 -7.65
N ARG A 27 -7.49 39.70 -7.87
CA ARG A 27 -8.85 39.17 -8.04
C ARG A 27 -9.30 39.21 -9.49
N GLY A 28 -8.41 39.60 -10.39
CA GLY A 28 -8.65 39.74 -11.80
C GLY A 28 -8.85 38.40 -12.49
N ILE A 29 -9.48 38.44 -13.66
CA ILE A 29 -9.78 37.25 -14.45
C ILE A 29 -8.52 36.45 -14.83
N LEU A 30 -7.40 37.13 -15.05
CA LEU A 30 -6.12 36.48 -15.40
C LEU A 30 -5.60 35.61 -14.27
N LYS A 31 -5.73 36.06 -13.01
CA LYS A 31 -5.34 35.27 -11.85
C LYS A 31 -6.23 34.03 -11.70
N LEU A 32 -7.54 34.19 -11.88
CA LEU A 32 -8.50 33.07 -11.82
C LEU A 32 -8.23 32.03 -12.91
N ILE A 33 -7.88 32.45 -14.13
CA ILE A 33 -7.52 31.55 -15.23
C ILE A 33 -6.25 30.76 -14.89
N ASN A 34 -5.22 31.43 -14.37
CA ASN A 34 -3.98 30.77 -13.99
C ASN A 34 -4.22 29.75 -12.87
N ILE A 35 -4.93 30.14 -11.80
CA ILE A 35 -5.32 29.25 -10.71
C ILE A 35 -6.11 28.05 -11.22
N GLY A 36 -7.09 28.29 -12.10
CA GLY A 36 -7.89 27.23 -12.71
C GLY A 36 -7.04 26.27 -13.53
N THR A 37 -6.10 26.80 -14.31
CA THR A 37 -5.17 26.01 -15.13
C THR A 37 -4.27 25.15 -14.24
N ASP A 38 -3.66 25.71 -13.21
CA ASP A 38 -2.81 24.99 -12.26
C ASP A 38 -3.59 23.88 -11.54
N THR A 39 -4.83 24.17 -11.16
CA THR A 39 -5.74 23.20 -10.52
C THR A 39 -6.06 22.05 -11.46
N ILE A 40 -6.36 22.34 -12.73
CA ILE A 40 -6.66 21.32 -13.75
C ILE A 40 -5.43 20.44 -14.01
N ILE A 41 -4.24 21.03 -14.13
CA ILE A 41 -2.99 20.29 -14.33
C ILE A 41 -2.76 19.36 -13.13
N THR A 42 -2.88 19.88 -11.92
CA THR A 42 -2.69 19.12 -10.68
C THR A 42 -3.68 17.95 -10.59
N LEU A 43 -4.96 18.20 -10.85
CA LEU A 43 -6.00 17.16 -10.85
C LEU A 43 -5.75 16.10 -11.93
N SER A 44 -5.31 16.53 -13.12
CA SER A 44 -4.99 15.61 -14.22
C SER A 44 -3.82 14.71 -13.86
N MET A 45 -2.78 15.26 -13.24
CA MET A 45 -1.63 14.50 -12.75
C MET A 45 -2.06 13.42 -11.73
N TYR A 46 -2.87 13.80 -10.72
CA TYR A 46 -3.38 12.82 -9.76
C TYR A 46 -4.32 11.79 -10.40
N LYS A 47 -5.11 12.18 -11.40
CA LYS A 47 -5.96 11.25 -12.14
C LYS A 47 -5.11 10.19 -12.85
N ASP A 48 -4.07 10.59 -13.57
CA ASP A 48 -3.21 9.66 -14.29
C ASP A 48 -2.45 8.73 -13.33
N ASP A 49 -1.96 9.25 -12.21
CA ASP A 49 -1.31 8.46 -11.15
C ASP A 49 -2.26 7.44 -10.53
N THR A 50 -3.50 7.84 -10.23
CA THR A 50 -4.51 6.92 -9.69
C THR A 50 -4.93 5.87 -10.72
N GLU A 51 -5.05 6.22 -12.00
CA GLU A 51 -5.36 5.27 -13.08
C GLU A 51 -4.22 4.26 -13.26
N LEU A 52 -2.96 4.71 -13.21
CA LEU A 52 -1.80 3.82 -13.23
C LEU A 52 -1.76 2.90 -12.02
N ALA A 53 -2.06 3.41 -10.82
CA ALA A 53 -2.13 2.61 -9.60
C ALA A 53 -3.27 1.57 -9.67
N LEU A 54 -4.45 1.96 -10.15
CA LEU A 54 -5.58 1.05 -10.37
C LEU A 54 -5.25 -0.03 -11.39
N LYS A 55 -4.56 0.32 -12.48
CA LYS A 55 -4.11 -0.66 -13.49
C LYS A 55 -3.09 -1.63 -12.91
N ARG A 56 -2.16 -1.15 -12.07
CA ARG A 56 -1.22 -2.02 -11.35
C ARG A 56 -1.94 -2.94 -10.38
N LEU A 57 -2.94 -2.45 -9.65
CA LEU A 57 -3.79 -3.28 -8.78
C LEU A 57 -4.59 -4.32 -9.57
N ALA A 58 -5.13 -3.97 -10.74
CA ALA A 58 -5.81 -4.93 -11.62
C ALA A 58 -4.86 -5.96 -12.27
N GLN A 59 -3.57 -5.60 -12.41
CA GLN A 59 -2.50 -6.49 -12.87
C GLN A 59 -1.82 -7.26 -11.74
N ILE A 60 -2.10 -6.93 -10.47
CA ILE A 60 -2.03 -7.94 -9.42
C ILE A 60 -3.09 -8.94 -9.86
N LYS A 61 -2.62 -9.97 -10.55
CA LYS A 61 -3.32 -11.22 -10.69
C LYS A 61 -3.71 -11.56 -9.27
N GLU A 62 -4.95 -11.25 -8.91
CA GLU A 62 -5.66 -11.91 -7.83
C GLU A 62 -5.13 -13.35 -7.88
N PRO A 63 -4.44 -13.85 -6.84
CA PRO A 63 -4.43 -15.29 -6.65
C PRO A 63 -5.90 -15.61 -6.41
N SER A 64 -6.60 -15.84 -7.52
CA SER A 64 -8.02 -16.03 -7.63
C SER A 64 -8.44 -16.99 -6.52
N LEU A 65 -9.01 -16.46 -5.44
CA LEU A 65 -9.69 -17.27 -4.42
C LEU A 65 -11.07 -17.72 -4.94
N THR A 66 -11.15 -18.05 -6.22
CA THR A 66 -12.27 -18.70 -6.87
C THR A 66 -11.73 -19.75 -7.82
N GLU A 67 -11.13 -20.78 -7.25
CA GLU A 67 -11.41 -22.15 -7.64
C GLU A 67 -11.20 -23.00 -6.38
N CYS A 68 -12.31 -23.29 -5.70
CA CYS A 68 -12.37 -24.44 -4.80
C CYS A 68 -12.31 -25.68 -5.69
N HIS A 69 -11.15 -25.92 -6.29
CA HIS A 69 -10.88 -27.17 -6.97
C HIS A 69 -10.42 -28.13 -5.90
N PRO A 70 -11.04 -29.31 -5.77
CA PRO A 70 -10.40 -30.42 -5.11
C PRO A 70 -9.29 -30.90 -6.04
N VAL A 71 -8.22 -30.11 -6.21
CA VAL A 71 -6.97 -30.64 -6.76
C VAL A 71 -6.31 -31.40 -5.61
N VAL A 72 -6.83 -32.61 -5.46
CA VAL A 72 -6.09 -33.77 -5.01
C VAL A 72 -4.92 -33.96 -5.98
N ASN A 73 -3.91 -33.09 -5.91
CA ASN A 73 -2.53 -33.41 -6.26
C ASN A 73 -1.73 -33.11 -5.00
N LEU A 74 -1.65 -34.07 -4.08
CA LEU A 74 -0.46 -34.90 -4.02
C LEU A 74 0.81 -34.04 -4.13
N LEU A 75 1.10 -33.28 -3.07
CA LEU A 75 2.45 -33.42 -2.54
C LEU A 75 2.64 -34.94 -2.40
N PRO A 76 3.63 -35.55 -3.06
CA PRO A 76 4.00 -36.91 -2.72
C PRO A 76 4.12 -36.93 -1.21
N GLN A 77 3.76 -38.06 -0.61
CA GLN A 77 4.02 -38.36 0.79
C GLN A 77 5.54 -38.42 1.07
N LEU A 78 6.32 -37.46 0.59
CA LEU A 78 7.63 -37.08 1.09
C LEU A 78 7.36 -36.61 2.50
N SER A 79 7.53 -37.56 3.42
CA SER A 79 7.50 -37.40 4.86
C SER A 79 7.92 -36.00 5.27
N LEU A 80 6.95 -35.11 5.48
CA LEU A 80 7.26 -33.76 5.91
C LEU A 80 8.04 -33.87 7.22
N PRO A 81 9.22 -33.22 7.31
CA PRO A 81 10.03 -33.32 8.50
C PRO A 81 9.20 -32.80 9.68
N THR A 82 9.18 -33.56 10.77
CA THR A 82 8.43 -33.16 11.96
C THR A 82 9.34 -32.41 12.91
N PHE A 83 8.90 -31.26 13.40
CA PHE A 83 9.65 -30.47 14.38
C PHE A 83 8.94 -30.46 15.74
N SER A 84 9.59 -30.99 16.76
CA SER A 84 9.06 -31.07 18.13
C SER A 84 9.43 -29.86 19.00
N GLY A 85 10.35 -29.01 18.53
CA GLY A 85 10.88 -27.88 19.30
C GLY A 85 12.32 -28.02 19.78
N ASP A 86 13.06 -29.05 19.36
CA ASP A 86 14.49 -29.19 19.69
C ASP A 86 15.36 -28.30 18.78
N PRO A 87 16.04 -27.26 19.31
CA PRO A 87 16.88 -26.36 18.52
C PRO A 87 17.98 -27.07 17.72
N LYS A 88 18.46 -28.24 18.16
CA LYS A 88 19.49 -29.00 17.44
C LYS A 88 19.00 -29.52 16.10
N THR A 89 17.72 -29.88 16.03
CA THR A 89 17.06 -30.41 14.83
C THR A 89 16.52 -29.32 13.91
N TRP A 90 16.51 -28.05 14.36
CA TRP A 90 15.93 -26.93 13.62
C TRP A 90 16.56 -26.73 12.25
N ARG A 91 17.90 -26.80 12.16
CA ARG A 91 18.62 -26.58 10.88
C ARG A 91 18.25 -27.63 9.84
N GLU A 92 18.18 -28.88 10.25
CA GLU A 92 17.81 -30.00 9.37
C GLU A 92 16.35 -29.90 8.93
N PHE A 93 15.47 -29.56 9.88
CA PHE A 93 14.06 -29.29 9.61
C PHE A 93 13.88 -28.15 8.60
N TRP A 94 14.51 -26.99 8.83
CA TRP A 94 14.35 -25.81 7.99
C TRP A 94 14.86 -26.06 6.57
N ASN A 95 16.03 -26.70 6.40
CA ASN A 95 16.55 -27.03 5.08
C ASN A 95 15.59 -27.92 4.28
N SER A 96 14.98 -28.91 4.93
CA SER A 96 14.00 -29.80 4.29
C SER A 96 12.67 -29.09 4.00
N PHE A 97 12.20 -28.24 4.91
CA PHE A 97 11.01 -27.40 4.74
C PHE A 97 11.20 -26.37 3.62
N GLU A 98 12.38 -25.78 3.51
CA GLU A 98 12.71 -24.79 2.49
C GLU A 98 12.63 -25.38 1.08
N ALA A 99 13.25 -26.55 0.88
CA ALA A 99 13.22 -27.27 -0.38
C ALA A 99 11.80 -27.78 -0.75
N SER A 100 11.03 -28.22 0.26
CA SER A 100 9.75 -28.90 0.03
C SER A 100 8.55 -27.96 -0.02
N VAL A 101 8.61 -26.81 0.66
CA VAL A 101 7.47 -25.91 0.88
C VAL A 101 7.81 -24.46 0.54
N HIS A 102 8.90 -23.90 1.10
CA HIS A 102 9.20 -22.46 0.94
C HIS A 102 9.53 -22.08 -0.51
N SER A 103 10.31 -22.94 -1.19
CA SER A 103 10.75 -22.77 -2.59
C SER A 103 9.63 -23.02 -3.60
N GLN A 104 8.50 -23.59 -3.17
CA GLN A 104 7.35 -23.84 -4.01
C GLN A 104 6.53 -22.56 -4.23
N ASN A 105 5.95 -22.42 -5.42
CA ASN A 105 5.06 -21.32 -5.77
C ASN A 105 3.64 -21.55 -5.20
N ILE A 106 3.54 -21.63 -3.87
CA ILE A 106 2.30 -21.78 -3.12
C ILE A 106 2.00 -20.51 -2.31
N PRO A 107 0.72 -20.17 -2.05
CA PRO A 107 0.36 -19.00 -1.24
C PRO A 107 0.94 -19.08 0.17
N ASP A 108 1.31 -17.92 0.75
CA ASP A 108 1.91 -17.85 2.09
C ASP A 108 1.01 -18.44 3.18
N ILE A 109 -0.31 -18.29 3.04
CA ILE A 109 -1.28 -18.90 3.97
C ILE A 109 -1.22 -20.44 3.93
N GLN A 110 -0.98 -21.02 2.76
CA GLN A 110 -0.79 -22.47 2.63
C GLN A 110 0.55 -22.88 3.23
N LYS A 111 1.63 -22.12 3.00
CA LYS A 111 2.95 -22.35 3.62
C LYS A 111 2.84 -22.37 5.15
N LEU A 112 2.07 -21.44 5.73
CA LEU A 112 1.81 -21.39 7.17
C LEU A 112 1.06 -22.63 7.65
N ASN A 113 -0.01 -23.03 6.96
CA ASN A 113 -0.77 -24.24 7.30
C ASN A 113 0.11 -25.51 7.24
N TYR A 114 0.99 -25.60 6.24
CA TYR A 114 1.98 -26.68 6.15
C TYR A 114 2.98 -26.64 7.30
N LEU A 115 3.51 -25.46 7.63
CA LEU A 115 4.43 -25.28 8.76
C LEU A 115 3.77 -25.78 10.04
N VAL A 116 2.57 -25.30 10.37
CA VAL A 116 1.80 -25.73 11.56
C VAL A 116 1.57 -27.24 11.56
N SER A 117 1.29 -27.83 10.40
CA SER A 117 1.10 -29.29 10.25
C SER A 117 2.38 -30.10 10.45
N CYS A 118 3.57 -29.50 10.32
CA CYS A 118 4.86 -30.14 10.59
C CYS A 118 5.28 -30.04 12.07
N LEU A 119 4.64 -29.17 12.85
CA LEU A 119 4.95 -29.00 14.27
C LEU A 119 4.30 -30.09 15.12
N ARG A 120 5.02 -30.56 16.12
CA ARG A 120 4.52 -31.46 17.18
C ARG A 120 5.00 -30.98 18.55
N GLY A 121 4.41 -31.55 19.61
CA GLY A 121 4.84 -31.30 20.99
C GLY A 121 4.91 -29.81 21.35
N ASN A 122 6.05 -29.40 21.93
CA ASN A 122 6.26 -28.06 22.46
C ASN A 122 6.19 -26.98 21.37
N ALA A 123 6.73 -27.25 20.18
CA ALA A 123 6.67 -26.29 19.07
C ALA A 123 5.22 -25.99 18.64
N LEU A 124 4.38 -27.03 18.53
CA LEU A 124 2.96 -26.86 18.20
C LEU A 124 2.20 -26.12 19.31
N GLN A 125 2.52 -26.41 20.58
CA GLN A 125 1.89 -25.75 21.73
C GLN A 125 2.22 -24.26 21.77
N LEU A 126 3.46 -23.87 21.46
CA LEU A 126 3.87 -22.46 21.39
C LEU A 126 3.11 -21.71 20.29
N VAL A 127 3.02 -22.28 19.08
CA VAL A 127 2.33 -21.63 17.96
C VAL A 127 0.83 -21.49 18.23
N ARG A 128 0.19 -22.50 18.83
CA ARG A 128 -1.21 -22.41 19.27
C ARG A 128 -1.41 -21.44 20.45
N GLY A 129 -0.39 -21.23 21.27
CA GLY A 129 -0.39 -20.27 22.37
C GLY A 129 -0.41 -18.81 21.90
N TYR A 130 0.03 -18.53 20.67
CA TYR A 130 0.10 -17.18 20.12
C TYR A 130 -1.29 -16.56 19.81
N ASP A 131 -2.30 -17.41 19.59
CA ASP A 131 -3.71 -16.97 19.46
C ASP A 131 -4.35 -16.66 20.84
N ARG A 132 -3.69 -17.09 21.92
CA ARG A 132 -4.03 -16.73 23.30
C ARG A 132 -3.02 -15.72 23.83
N ALA A 133 -2.99 -14.53 23.22
CA ALA A 133 -2.54 -13.37 23.98
C ALA A 133 -3.39 -13.32 25.27
N PRO A 134 -2.79 -13.35 26.48
CA PRO A 134 -3.54 -12.99 27.67
C PRO A 134 -4.02 -11.57 27.42
N LYS A 135 -5.34 -11.36 27.45
CA LYS A 135 -5.90 -10.02 27.63
C LYS A 135 -5.09 -9.38 28.75
N PHE A 136 -4.41 -8.28 28.41
CA PHE A 136 -3.69 -7.38 29.28
C PHE A 136 -3.97 -7.66 30.77
N ILE A 137 -2.96 -8.16 31.48
CA ILE A 137 -2.91 -8.09 32.94
C ILE A 137 -2.85 -6.58 33.25
N PHE A 138 -4.02 -5.99 33.38
CA PHE A 138 -4.22 -4.73 34.08
C PHE A 138 -4.04 -5.09 35.55
N CYS A 139 -2.82 -4.96 36.06
CA CYS A 139 -2.61 -4.83 37.50
C CYS A 139 -2.88 -3.36 37.84
N PRO A 140 -4.04 -2.99 38.42
CA PRO A 140 -4.11 -1.72 39.13
C PRO A 140 -3.19 -1.81 40.34
N GLU A 141 -2.47 -0.71 40.55
CA GLU A 141 -1.40 -0.53 41.52
C GLU A 141 -1.75 -1.01 42.93
N THR A 142 -0.69 -1.44 43.61
CA THR A 142 -0.58 -1.54 45.05
C THR A 142 -0.92 -0.20 45.71
N SER A 143 -2.13 -0.04 46.21
CA SER A 143 -2.43 0.97 47.23
C SER A 143 -2.29 0.34 48.61
N ASN A 144 -1.10 0.46 49.17
CA ASN A 144 -0.83 0.22 50.59
C ASN A 144 -0.14 1.48 51.13
N LEU A 145 -0.91 2.31 51.86
CA LEU A 145 -0.52 3.45 52.70
C LEU A 145 -1.85 3.97 53.28
N GLY A 146 -2.13 3.99 54.57
CA GLY A 146 -1.38 3.65 55.77
C GLY A 146 -2.37 3.63 56.95
N ASN A 147 -1.79 3.48 58.15
CA ASN A 147 -2.43 3.54 59.47
C ASN A 147 -3.58 4.54 59.63
#